data_AF-A0A3D5KIK4-F1
#
_entry.id   AF-A0A3D5KIK4-F1
#
_cell.length_a   1.000
_cell.length_b   1.000
_cell.length_c   1.000
_cell.angle_alpha   90.00
_cell.angle_beta   90.00
_cell.angle_gamma   90.00
#
_symmetry.space_group_name_H-M   'P 1'
#
loop_
_entity.id
_entity.type
_entity.pdbx_description
1 polymer ?
#
loop_
_entity_poly.entity_id
_entity_poly.type
_entity_poly.pdbx_seq_one_letter_code
_entity_poly.pdbx_strand_id
1 'polypeptide(L)'
;LSGETLTISKLGGQAYTFPASNATSGVLTNNGSGTLTWVPSASTTFGNLTTTTSGMTITGGTGAIAGAGATINIQNATNAQSGLLTSADWTTFNNKVSIGGDLSGTSASPTVSKVNGSSWPSNAAGVLTNNGSGSLSWGAVGLPSTLNSANIFVGNASNVATGVAVSGDIVITNAGVTSISNTASTGSNIINAINASSATINGARINTNFNAQNISTTGTLSSGATTITGLTVSGATTSLNNKTYTWPNNPTLTAGTFLQTDASGNLSWASVPGGGDMLK
;
A
#
# COMPACT_ATOMS: atom_id res chain seq x y z
N LEU A 1 -56.76 -31.53 -79.82
CA LEU A 1 -55.43 -30.96 -80.09
C LEU A 1 -54.41 -32.09 -79.93
N SER A 2 -54.29 -32.90 -80.98
CA SER A 2 -53.32 -33.99 -81.10
C SER A 2 -51.96 -33.36 -81.39
N GLY A 3 -50.97 -33.66 -80.56
CA GLY A 3 -49.68 -32.97 -80.50
C GLY A 3 -48.99 -32.84 -81.87
N GLU A 4 -48.81 -31.60 -82.30
CA GLU A 4 -47.88 -31.21 -83.36
C GLU A 4 -46.49 -31.73 -82.98
N THR A 5 -45.94 -32.63 -83.79
CA THR A 5 -44.57 -33.11 -83.63
C THR A 5 -43.64 -32.09 -84.28
N LEU A 6 -42.88 -31.34 -83.49
CA LEU A 6 -41.91 -30.40 -84.01
C LEU A 6 -40.71 -31.16 -84.62
N THR A 7 -40.72 -31.36 -85.94
CA THR A 7 -39.58 -31.93 -86.67
C THR A 7 -38.48 -30.89 -86.88
N ILE A 8 -37.65 -30.65 -85.86
CA ILE A 8 -36.39 -29.92 -86.06
C ILE A 8 -35.44 -30.87 -86.80
N SER A 9 -35.43 -30.79 -88.14
CA SER A 9 -34.62 -31.67 -88.98
C SER A 9 -33.17 -31.19 -89.09
N LYS A 10 -32.89 -29.92 -88.77
CA LYS A 10 -31.54 -29.34 -88.81
C LYS A 10 -31.32 -28.35 -87.68
N LEU A 11 -30.18 -28.44 -87.00
CA LEU A 11 -29.70 -27.46 -86.03
C LEU A 11 -28.30 -27.02 -86.47
N GLY A 12 -28.10 -25.72 -86.75
CA GLY A 12 -26.82 -25.20 -87.24
C GLY A 12 -26.37 -25.79 -88.59
N GLY A 13 -27.30 -26.19 -89.45
CA GLY A 13 -27.00 -26.81 -90.75
C GLY A 13 -26.81 -28.34 -90.73
N GLN A 14 -26.53 -28.92 -89.56
CA GLN A 14 -26.41 -30.36 -89.39
C GLN A 14 -27.78 -31.02 -89.26
N ALA A 15 -28.00 -32.09 -90.03
CA ALA A 15 -29.24 -32.85 -89.98
C ALA A 15 -29.27 -33.80 -88.77
N TYR A 16 -30.38 -33.82 -88.04
CA TYR A 16 -30.58 -34.71 -86.91
C TYR A 16 -31.79 -35.61 -87.15
N THR A 17 -31.60 -36.91 -87.05
CA THR A 17 -32.68 -37.90 -87.16
C THR A 17 -33.01 -38.44 -85.78
N PHE A 18 -34.22 -38.17 -85.30
CA PHE A 18 -34.70 -38.70 -84.03
C PHE A 18 -35.10 -40.18 -84.19
N PRO A 19 -34.74 -41.06 -83.24
CA PRO A 19 -35.15 -42.46 -83.26
C PRO A 19 -36.65 -42.62 -82.95
N ALA A 20 -37.27 -43.66 -83.53
CA ALA A 20 -38.73 -43.82 -83.62
C ALA A 20 -39.46 -44.18 -82.31
N SER A 21 -38.76 -44.60 -81.24
CA SER A 21 -39.37 -44.90 -79.94
C SER A 21 -38.43 -44.58 -78.78
N ASN A 22 -38.97 -44.08 -77.66
CA ASN A 22 -38.22 -43.84 -76.44
C ASN A 22 -37.89 -45.15 -75.73
N ALA A 23 -36.64 -45.34 -75.32
CA ALA A 23 -36.32 -46.39 -74.37
C ALA A 23 -36.85 -45.96 -72.99
N THR A 24 -37.61 -46.82 -72.30
CA THR A 24 -38.06 -46.58 -70.93
C THR A 24 -36.83 -46.31 -70.06
N SER A 25 -36.67 -45.06 -69.62
CA SER A 25 -35.50 -44.55 -68.87
C SER A 25 -34.15 -44.55 -69.62
N GLY A 26 -34.13 -44.29 -70.93
CA GLY A 26 -32.89 -44.11 -71.71
C GLY A 26 -32.41 -42.66 -71.80
N VAL A 27 -31.15 -42.47 -72.18
CA VAL A 27 -30.56 -41.17 -72.52
C VAL A 27 -30.45 -41.07 -74.04
N LEU A 28 -30.84 -39.93 -74.61
CA LEU A 28 -30.64 -39.67 -76.03
C LEU A 28 -29.20 -39.23 -76.24
N THR A 29 -28.42 -40.04 -76.93
CA THR A 29 -27.03 -39.74 -77.27
C THR A 29 -26.93 -39.27 -78.71
N ASN A 30 -25.97 -38.38 -78.99
CA ASN A 30 -25.62 -37.93 -80.33
C ASN A 30 -24.20 -38.44 -80.63
N ASN A 31 -24.02 -39.12 -81.76
CA ASN A 31 -22.72 -39.61 -82.20
C ASN A 31 -21.77 -38.51 -82.74
N GLY A 32 -22.18 -37.24 -82.66
CA GLY A 32 -21.44 -36.09 -83.18
C GLY A 32 -21.58 -35.89 -84.70
N SER A 33 -22.28 -36.79 -85.39
CA SER A 33 -22.48 -36.77 -86.85
C SER A 33 -23.96 -36.72 -87.25
N GLY A 34 -24.85 -36.36 -86.32
CA GLY A 34 -26.27 -36.14 -86.60
C GLY A 34 -27.18 -37.33 -86.30
N THR A 35 -26.62 -38.49 -85.94
CA THR A 35 -27.44 -39.64 -85.53
C THR A 35 -27.72 -39.55 -84.04
N LEU A 36 -29.01 -39.51 -83.70
CA LEU A 36 -29.48 -39.59 -82.32
C LEU A 36 -29.88 -41.03 -82.01
N THR A 37 -29.46 -41.57 -80.87
CA THR A 37 -29.76 -42.94 -80.47
C THR A 37 -30.10 -42.99 -78.99
N TRP A 38 -31.23 -43.63 -78.66
CA TRP A 38 -31.55 -43.95 -77.28
C TRP A 38 -30.62 -45.05 -76.79
N VAL A 39 -29.83 -44.73 -75.77
CA VAL A 39 -28.98 -45.71 -75.09
C VAL A 39 -29.63 -46.01 -73.74
N PRO A 40 -29.75 -47.29 -73.32
CA PRO A 40 -30.23 -47.61 -71.98
C PRO A 40 -29.39 -46.86 -70.95
N SER A 41 -30.02 -46.33 -69.89
CA SER A 41 -29.31 -45.64 -68.80
C SER A 41 -28.18 -46.46 -68.18
N ALA A 42 -28.26 -47.80 -68.25
CA ALA A 42 -27.20 -48.72 -67.81
C ALA A 42 -25.97 -48.80 -68.73
N SER A 43 -26.05 -48.33 -69.98
CA SER A 43 -24.97 -48.39 -70.98
C SER A 43 -24.20 -47.06 -71.11
N THR A 44 -24.74 -45.97 -70.56
CA THR A 44 -24.02 -44.72 -70.32
C THR A 44 -23.30 -44.79 -68.97
N THR A 45 -21.98 -44.64 -68.94
CA THR A 45 -21.24 -44.56 -67.67
C THR A 45 -21.53 -43.23 -67.01
N PHE A 46 -22.37 -43.25 -65.97
CA PHE A 46 -22.53 -42.13 -65.06
C PHE A 46 -21.60 -42.34 -63.86
N GLY A 47 -20.68 -41.40 -63.67
CA GLY A 47 -19.73 -41.38 -62.59
C GLY A 47 -20.26 -40.60 -61.40
N ASN A 48 -19.57 -40.75 -60.28
CA ASN A 48 -19.93 -40.09 -59.04
C ASN A 48 -19.35 -38.67 -59.00
N LEU A 49 -20.07 -37.75 -58.34
CA LEU A 49 -19.49 -36.53 -57.80
C LEU A 49 -19.07 -36.81 -56.35
N THR A 50 -17.78 -36.74 -56.07
CA THR A 50 -17.21 -37.12 -54.76
C THR A 50 -16.40 -36.00 -54.13
N THR A 51 -16.24 -36.07 -52.81
CA THR A 51 -15.24 -35.33 -52.03
C THR A 51 -14.52 -36.36 -51.16
N THR A 52 -13.21 -36.18 -50.99
CA THR A 52 -12.40 -36.98 -50.07
C THR A 52 -12.02 -36.21 -48.82
N THR A 53 -12.50 -34.96 -48.71
CA THR A 53 -12.18 -34.05 -47.59
C THR A 53 -13.41 -33.86 -46.70
N SER A 54 -13.18 -33.76 -45.39
CA SER A 54 -14.27 -33.63 -44.41
C SER A 54 -14.93 -32.25 -44.39
N GLY A 55 -14.41 -31.28 -45.15
CA GLY A 55 -14.95 -29.91 -45.22
C GLY A 55 -16.11 -29.73 -46.19
N MET A 56 -16.50 -30.79 -46.92
CA MET A 56 -17.59 -30.77 -47.89
C MET A 56 -18.44 -32.02 -47.73
N THR A 57 -19.77 -31.87 -47.82
CA THR A 57 -20.72 -32.99 -47.87
C THR A 57 -21.45 -32.95 -49.21
N ILE A 58 -21.39 -34.05 -49.97
CA ILE A 58 -22.08 -34.16 -51.27
C ILE A 58 -23.24 -35.14 -51.11
N THR A 59 -24.46 -34.61 -51.17
CA THR A 59 -25.68 -35.42 -51.13
C THR A 59 -26.15 -35.72 -52.56
N GLY A 60 -26.48 -36.98 -52.84
CA GLY A 60 -26.93 -37.41 -54.17
C GLY A 60 -25.81 -37.51 -55.22
N GLY A 61 -24.55 -37.61 -54.81
CA GLY A 61 -23.40 -37.62 -55.72
C GLY A 61 -23.25 -38.89 -56.56
N THR A 62 -23.87 -40.01 -56.18
CA THR A 62 -23.76 -41.28 -56.91
C THR A 62 -24.44 -41.19 -58.27
N GLY A 63 -23.69 -41.44 -59.35
CA GLY A 63 -24.20 -41.36 -60.73
C GLY A 63 -24.63 -39.96 -61.18
N ALA A 64 -24.21 -38.90 -60.48
CA ALA A 64 -24.64 -37.53 -60.76
C ALA A 64 -23.97 -36.90 -62.00
N ILE A 65 -22.85 -37.47 -62.49
CA ILE A 65 -22.04 -36.88 -63.56
C ILE A 65 -22.07 -37.78 -64.79
N ALA A 66 -22.45 -37.24 -65.94
CA ALA A 66 -22.28 -37.95 -67.22
C ALA A 66 -20.78 -38.10 -67.54
N GLY A 67 -20.28 -39.33 -67.64
CA GLY A 67 -18.86 -39.63 -67.84
C GLY A 67 -18.20 -40.31 -66.62
N ALA A 68 -16.88 -40.26 -66.52
CA ALA A 68 -16.11 -41.02 -65.51
C ALA A 68 -16.33 -40.58 -64.05
N GLY A 69 -16.88 -39.39 -63.82
CA GLY A 69 -17.07 -38.77 -62.49
C GLY A 69 -16.21 -37.53 -62.28
N ALA A 70 -16.39 -36.86 -61.15
CA ALA A 70 -15.63 -35.69 -60.76
C ALA A 70 -15.38 -35.67 -59.25
N THR A 71 -14.27 -35.07 -58.81
CA THR A 71 -13.98 -34.85 -57.40
C THR A 71 -13.75 -33.37 -57.12
N ILE A 72 -14.40 -32.86 -56.08
CA ILE A 72 -14.19 -31.51 -55.57
C ILE A 72 -13.70 -31.62 -54.13
N ASN A 73 -12.54 -31.04 -53.85
CA ASN A 73 -11.91 -31.08 -52.53
C ASN A 73 -11.52 -29.67 -52.08
N ILE A 74 -11.57 -29.43 -50.77
CA ILE A 74 -10.92 -28.27 -50.14
C ILE A 74 -9.75 -28.82 -49.33
N GLN A 75 -8.54 -28.44 -49.71
CA GLN A 75 -7.35 -28.86 -49.00
C GLN A 75 -7.27 -28.26 -47.59
N ASN A 76 -6.45 -28.85 -46.73
CA ASN A 76 -6.15 -28.29 -45.41
C ASN A 76 -5.33 -26.99 -45.58
N ALA A 77 -5.56 -26.02 -44.69
CA ALA A 77 -4.82 -24.77 -44.68
C ALA A 77 -3.34 -25.02 -44.35
N THR A 78 -2.47 -24.25 -44.99
CA THR A 78 -1.03 -24.19 -44.68
C THR A 78 -0.61 -22.72 -44.62
N ASN A 79 0.68 -22.46 -44.36
CA ASN A 79 1.23 -21.10 -44.41
C ASN A 79 1.25 -20.47 -45.82
N ALA A 80 1.06 -21.27 -46.88
CA ALA A 80 1.13 -20.81 -48.27
C ALA A 80 -0.19 -20.94 -49.03
N GLN A 81 -1.17 -21.66 -48.48
CA GLN A 81 -2.43 -21.95 -49.16
C GLN A 81 -3.59 -21.94 -48.18
N SER A 82 -4.62 -21.15 -48.51
CA SER A 82 -5.90 -21.13 -47.80
C SER A 82 -6.59 -22.49 -47.88
N GLY A 83 -7.28 -22.89 -46.81
CA GLY A 83 -7.93 -24.20 -46.74
C GLY A 83 -8.69 -24.43 -45.43
N LEU A 84 -9.02 -25.70 -45.16
CA LEU A 84 -9.71 -26.13 -43.94
C LEU A 84 -8.80 -26.05 -42.71
N LEU A 85 -9.34 -25.59 -41.58
CA LEU A 85 -8.73 -25.83 -40.27
C LEU A 85 -8.99 -27.28 -39.87
N THR A 86 -7.93 -28.04 -39.60
CA THR A 86 -8.09 -29.39 -39.05
C THR A 86 -8.60 -29.32 -37.61
N SER A 87 -9.09 -30.45 -37.08
CA SER A 87 -9.45 -30.54 -35.66
C SER A 87 -8.25 -30.26 -34.74
N ALA A 88 -7.05 -30.71 -35.11
CA ALA A 88 -5.81 -30.43 -34.38
C ALA A 88 -5.42 -28.94 -34.46
N ASP A 89 -5.54 -28.32 -35.64
CA ASP A 89 -5.27 -26.89 -35.82
C ASP A 89 -6.31 -26.04 -35.09
N TRP A 90 -7.57 -26.48 -35.03
CA TRP A 90 -8.62 -25.83 -34.24
C TRP A 90 -8.27 -25.82 -32.75
N THR A 91 -7.86 -26.96 -32.20
CA THR A 91 -7.39 -27.02 -30.80
C THR A 91 -6.19 -26.10 -30.60
N THR A 92 -5.24 -26.08 -31.55
CA THR A 92 -4.06 -25.21 -31.49
C THR A 92 -4.43 -23.72 -31.56
N PHE A 93 -5.34 -23.34 -32.44
CA PHE A 93 -5.84 -21.96 -32.56
C PHE A 93 -6.51 -21.51 -31.26
N ASN A 94 -7.41 -22.32 -30.71
CA ASN A 94 -8.08 -22.02 -29.44
C ASN A 94 -7.08 -21.96 -28.26
N ASN A 95 -6.03 -22.80 -28.29
CA ASN A 95 -4.96 -22.75 -27.30
C ASN A 95 -4.00 -21.57 -27.50
N LYS A 96 -3.86 -21.01 -28.70
CA LYS A 96 -3.06 -19.79 -28.96
C LYS A 96 -3.82 -18.50 -28.70
N VAL A 97 -5.15 -18.55 -28.70
CA VAL A 97 -5.99 -17.51 -28.09
C VAL A 97 -5.83 -17.50 -26.55
N SER A 98 -5.15 -18.51 -25.97
CA SER A 98 -4.78 -18.50 -24.57
C SER A 98 -3.67 -17.47 -24.30
N ILE A 99 -4.07 -16.36 -23.67
CA ILE A 99 -3.30 -15.45 -22.81
C ILE A 99 -1.82 -15.81 -22.61
N GLY A 100 -0.94 -14.92 -23.10
CA GLY A 100 0.50 -14.96 -22.91
C GLY A 100 1.05 -13.71 -22.24
N GLY A 101 2.39 -13.63 -22.12
CA GLY A 101 3.07 -12.55 -21.42
C GLY A 101 3.04 -12.75 -19.91
N ASP A 102 2.49 -11.78 -19.20
CA ASP A 102 2.37 -11.77 -17.74
C ASP A 102 1.18 -12.63 -17.22
N LEU A 103 0.26 -12.99 -18.12
CA LEU A 103 -0.90 -13.82 -17.82
C LEU A 103 -0.68 -15.29 -18.19
N SER A 104 -1.36 -16.19 -17.47
CA SER A 104 -1.42 -17.63 -17.75
C SER A 104 -2.84 -18.17 -17.57
N GLY A 105 -3.06 -19.45 -17.87
CA GLY A 105 -4.38 -20.09 -17.78
C GLY A 105 -5.12 -20.08 -19.12
N THR A 106 -6.46 -20.03 -19.07
CA THR A 106 -7.34 -19.99 -20.24
C THR A 106 -8.01 -18.62 -20.39
N SER A 107 -8.48 -18.29 -21.60
CA SER A 107 -9.20 -17.03 -21.83
C SER A 107 -10.41 -16.81 -20.90
N ALA A 108 -11.05 -17.87 -20.41
CA ALA A 108 -12.19 -17.78 -19.49
C ALA A 108 -11.78 -17.62 -18.02
N SER A 109 -10.52 -17.89 -17.68
CA SER A 109 -10.00 -17.81 -16.31
C SER A 109 -8.50 -17.46 -16.33
N PRO A 110 -8.14 -16.24 -16.74
CA PRO A 110 -6.75 -15.78 -16.67
C PRO A 110 -6.29 -15.70 -15.22
N THR A 111 -5.03 -16.07 -15.00
CA THR A 111 -4.29 -15.76 -13.78
C THR A 111 -3.06 -14.94 -14.11
N VAL A 112 -2.61 -14.12 -13.17
CA VAL A 112 -1.32 -13.44 -13.28
C VAL A 112 -0.24 -14.45 -12.89
N SER A 113 0.64 -14.79 -13.83
CA SER A 113 1.79 -15.67 -13.58
C SER A 113 3.07 -14.88 -13.38
N LYS A 114 3.16 -13.72 -14.03
CA LYS A 114 4.31 -12.81 -13.94
C LYS A 114 3.81 -11.37 -13.94
N VAL A 115 4.66 -10.44 -13.51
CA VAL A 115 4.49 -9.00 -13.71
C VAL A 115 5.83 -8.47 -14.20
N ASN A 116 5.83 -7.86 -15.38
CA ASN A 116 7.03 -7.44 -16.09
C ASN A 116 8.08 -8.56 -16.17
N GLY A 117 7.64 -9.79 -16.47
CA GLY A 117 8.49 -10.98 -16.57
C GLY A 117 8.93 -11.61 -15.23
N SER A 118 8.65 -10.98 -14.08
CA SER A 118 8.97 -11.54 -12.75
C SER A 118 7.81 -12.34 -12.20
N SER A 119 8.07 -13.55 -11.68
CA SER A 119 7.03 -14.46 -11.20
C SER A 119 6.13 -13.84 -10.12
N TRP A 120 4.82 -14.02 -10.27
CA TRP A 120 3.85 -13.70 -9.23
C TRP A 120 3.98 -14.73 -8.09
N PRO A 121 4.18 -14.31 -6.83
CA PRO A 121 4.33 -15.25 -5.72
C PRO A 121 3.00 -15.89 -5.35
N SER A 122 3.03 -17.12 -4.84
CA SER A 122 1.86 -17.75 -4.22
C SER A 122 1.31 -16.85 -3.11
N ASN A 123 -0.02 -16.76 -3.01
CA ASN A 123 -0.66 -15.92 -2.00
C ASN A 123 -0.20 -16.29 -0.59
N ALA A 124 0.20 -15.29 0.18
CA ALA A 124 0.58 -15.41 1.58
C ALA A 124 0.11 -14.17 2.35
N ALA A 125 -0.03 -14.27 3.67
CA ALA A 125 -0.32 -13.11 4.50
C ALA A 125 0.86 -12.13 4.49
N GLY A 126 0.61 -10.83 4.38
CA GLY A 126 1.69 -9.85 4.34
C GLY A 126 1.41 -8.65 3.45
N VAL A 127 2.50 -7.98 3.09
CA VAL A 127 2.53 -6.98 2.02
C VAL A 127 3.34 -7.52 0.85
N LEU A 128 2.87 -7.28 -0.37
CA LEU A 128 3.64 -7.61 -1.56
C LEU A 128 4.79 -6.60 -1.67
N THR A 129 6.01 -7.11 -1.68
CA THR A 129 7.24 -6.31 -1.75
C THR A 129 7.96 -6.57 -3.06
N ASN A 130 8.66 -5.56 -3.55
CA ASN A 130 9.62 -5.68 -4.65
C ASN A 130 11.02 -5.48 -4.06
N ASN A 131 11.93 -6.41 -4.33
CA ASN A 131 13.30 -6.37 -3.82
C ASN A 131 14.20 -5.33 -4.52
N GLY A 132 13.65 -4.44 -5.33
CA GLY A 132 14.37 -3.45 -6.14
C GLY A 132 14.92 -4.00 -7.47
N SER A 133 14.94 -5.32 -7.65
CA SER A 133 15.40 -5.99 -8.88
C SER A 133 14.26 -6.70 -9.62
N GLY A 134 13.01 -6.40 -9.29
CA GLY A 134 11.82 -6.95 -9.95
C GLY A 134 11.22 -8.20 -9.29
N SER A 135 11.94 -8.85 -8.36
CA SER A 135 11.39 -10.02 -7.68
C SER A 135 10.30 -9.60 -6.71
N LEU A 136 9.11 -10.17 -6.90
CA LEU A 136 7.95 -9.93 -6.06
C LEU A 136 7.83 -11.04 -5.00
N SER A 137 7.73 -10.65 -3.73
CA SER A 137 7.55 -11.59 -2.62
C SER A 137 6.63 -11.02 -1.55
N TRP A 138 5.85 -11.87 -0.91
CA TRP A 138 5.12 -11.48 0.31
C TRP A 138 6.12 -11.33 1.45
N GLY A 139 6.34 -10.09 1.88
CA GLY A 139 7.05 -9.80 3.12
C GLY A 139 6.08 -9.84 4.30
N ALA A 140 6.63 -9.93 5.51
CA ALA A 140 5.84 -9.65 6.71
C ALA A 140 5.10 -8.30 6.52
N VAL A 141 3.87 -8.20 7.01
CA VAL A 141 3.22 -6.89 7.14
C VAL A 141 4.23 -5.93 7.79
N GLY A 142 4.25 -4.67 7.35
CA GLY A 142 5.00 -3.62 8.06
C GLY A 142 4.58 -3.53 9.53
N LEU A 143 5.02 -2.49 10.24
CA LEU A 143 4.68 -2.30 11.66
C LEU A 143 3.22 -2.70 11.95
N PRO A 144 2.96 -3.55 12.97
CA PRO A 144 1.62 -4.05 13.26
C PRO A 144 0.58 -2.92 13.31
N SER A 145 -0.63 -3.17 12.80
CA SER A 145 -1.72 -2.17 12.84
C SER A 145 -2.26 -1.89 14.24
N THR A 146 -1.74 -2.60 15.25
CA THR A 146 -2.09 -2.43 16.65
C THR A 146 -0.82 -2.27 17.48
N LEU A 147 -0.89 -1.44 18.52
CA LEU A 147 0.17 -1.24 19.49
C LEU A 147 -0.48 -1.16 20.86
N ASN A 148 0.11 -1.83 21.85
CA ASN A 148 -0.39 -1.75 23.22
C ASN A 148 -0.37 -0.30 23.72
N SER A 149 -1.37 0.07 24.53
CA SER A 149 -1.47 1.39 25.14
C SER A 149 -0.15 1.81 25.79
N ALA A 150 0.26 3.06 25.56
CA ALA A 150 1.50 3.64 26.09
C ALA A 150 2.81 2.97 25.65
N ASN A 151 2.79 2.09 24.65
CA ASN A 151 4.01 1.62 24.00
C ASN A 151 4.38 2.51 22.81
N ILE A 152 5.67 2.51 22.46
CA ILE A 152 6.22 3.10 21.24
C ILE A 152 6.92 2.01 20.43
N PHE A 153 7.02 2.19 19.11
CA PHE A 153 7.85 1.31 18.30
C PHE A 153 9.32 1.72 18.40
N VAL A 154 10.16 0.79 18.84
CA VAL A 154 11.62 0.95 18.89
C VAL A 154 12.29 -0.18 18.13
N GLY A 155 13.45 0.06 17.53
CA GLY A 155 14.25 -0.99 16.91
C GLY A 155 14.82 -1.93 17.98
N ASN A 156 14.70 -3.24 17.77
CA ASN A 156 15.38 -4.24 18.60
C ASN A 156 16.80 -4.55 18.05
N ALA A 157 17.52 -5.48 18.68
CA ALA A 157 18.88 -5.88 18.26
C ALA A 157 18.98 -6.39 16.81
N SER A 158 17.87 -6.82 16.21
CA SER A 158 17.79 -7.26 14.81
C SER A 158 17.26 -6.16 13.88
N ASN A 159 17.20 -4.90 14.33
CA ASN A 159 16.64 -3.75 13.61
C ASN A 159 15.15 -3.88 13.27
N VAL A 160 14.39 -4.69 14.02
CA VAL A 160 12.94 -4.84 13.83
C VAL A 160 12.18 -3.92 14.79
N ALA A 161 11.23 -3.15 14.26
CA ALA A 161 10.35 -2.31 15.07
C ALA A 161 9.49 -3.17 16.00
N THR A 162 9.67 -2.99 17.30
CA THR A 162 8.99 -3.74 18.37
C THR A 162 8.28 -2.75 19.29
N GLY A 163 7.04 -3.05 19.68
CA GLY A 163 6.31 -2.24 20.64
C GLY A 163 6.90 -2.39 22.05
N VAL A 164 7.49 -1.33 22.58
CA VAL A 164 8.14 -1.33 23.90
C VAL A 164 7.51 -0.25 24.78
N ALA A 165 7.25 -0.59 26.04
CA ALA A 165 6.79 0.37 27.04
C ALA A 165 7.92 1.38 27.34
N VAL A 166 7.59 2.67 27.36
CA VAL A 166 8.53 3.68 27.87
C VAL A 166 8.72 3.43 29.37
N SER A 167 9.97 3.40 29.83
CA SER A 167 10.31 3.12 31.23
C SER A 167 11.44 4.04 31.72
N GLY A 168 11.65 4.05 33.04
CA GLY A 168 12.56 4.97 33.71
C GLY A 168 11.86 6.27 34.07
N ASP A 169 12.49 7.39 33.73
CA ASP A 169 12.06 8.71 34.16
C ASP A 169 10.91 9.28 33.34
N ILE A 170 10.55 8.71 32.19
CA ILE A 170 9.47 9.20 31.34
C ILE A 170 8.32 8.20 31.34
N VAL A 171 7.11 8.71 31.55
CA VAL A 171 5.85 7.98 31.36
C VAL A 171 5.13 8.59 30.15
N ILE A 172 4.55 7.75 29.30
CA ILE A 172 3.65 8.15 28.21
C ILE A 172 2.26 7.57 28.46
N THR A 173 1.21 8.30 28.12
CA THR A 173 -0.18 7.82 28.21
C THR A 173 -0.67 7.31 26.85
N ASN A 174 -1.83 6.63 26.82
CA ASN A 174 -2.43 6.21 25.55
C ASN A 174 -2.84 7.40 24.63
N ALA A 175 -2.96 8.60 25.19
CA ALA A 175 -3.23 9.83 24.44
C ALA A 175 -1.95 10.49 23.88
N GLY A 176 -0.78 9.86 24.04
CA GLY A 176 0.50 10.39 23.57
C GLY A 176 1.10 11.49 24.46
N VAL A 177 0.51 11.77 25.62
CA VAL A 177 1.04 12.75 26.58
C VAL A 177 2.22 12.15 27.32
N THR A 178 3.35 12.85 27.32
CA THR A 178 4.54 12.49 28.10
C THR A 178 4.61 13.29 29.39
N SER A 179 5.13 12.65 30.44
CA SER A 179 5.45 13.30 31.71
C SER A 179 6.67 12.63 32.33
N ILE A 180 7.30 13.31 33.27
CA ILE A 180 8.37 12.69 34.06
C ILE A 180 7.70 11.82 35.15
N SER A 181 8.12 10.58 35.32
CA SER A 181 7.63 9.67 36.36
C SER A 181 7.93 10.25 37.74
N ASN A 182 6.94 10.20 38.64
CA ASN A 182 7.17 10.51 40.04
C ASN A 182 7.69 9.23 40.74
N THR A 183 8.98 8.97 40.65
CA THR A 183 9.62 7.75 41.19
C THR A 183 9.60 7.67 42.74
N ALA A 184 9.18 8.73 43.44
CA ALA A 184 9.02 8.75 44.89
C ALA A 184 7.53 8.62 45.27
N SER A 185 7.20 7.84 46.31
CA SER A 185 5.81 7.54 46.74
C SER A 185 4.98 8.75 47.17
N THR A 186 5.56 9.95 47.21
CA THR A 186 4.90 11.22 47.55
C THR A 186 5.43 12.35 46.67
N GLY A 187 4.58 12.96 45.83
CA GLY A 187 4.93 14.15 45.04
C GLY A 187 4.20 14.28 43.69
N SER A 188 4.23 15.48 43.11
CA SER A 188 3.92 15.72 41.70
C SER A 188 5.19 15.58 40.86
N ASN A 189 5.08 15.20 39.58
CA ASN A 189 6.24 15.19 38.68
C ASN A 189 6.87 16.59 38.53
N ILE A 190 8.13 16.68 38.09
CA ILE A 190 8.89 17.95 38.00
C ILE A 190 8.15 19.00 37.15
N ILE A 191 7.44 18.58 36.09
CA ILE A 191 6.73 19.48 35.19
C ILE A 191 5.45 20.02 35.84
N ASN A 192 4.70 19.19 36.56
CA ASN A 192 3.55 19.59 37.37
C ASN A 192 3.99 20.42 38.58
N ALA A 193 5.17 20.16 39.13
CA ALA A 193 5.73 20.97 40.20
C ALA A 193 6.02 22.41 39.73
N ILE A 194 6.51 22.54 38.49
CA ILE A 194 6.80 23.84 37.86
C ILE A 194 5.50 24.54 37.39
N ASN A 195 4.52 23.79 36.86
CA ASN A 195 3.32 24.35 36.22
C ASN A 195 2.09 24.50 37.14
N ALA A 196 2.03 23.78 38.27
CA ALA A 196 0.98 23.96 39.28
C ALA A 196 1.56 24.75 40.46
N SER A 197 0.96 25.91 40.73
CA SER A 197 1.35 26.89 41.74
C SER A 197 1.90 26.26 43.04
N SER A 198 3.14 26.64 43.38
CA SER A 198 3.83 26.39 44.66
C SER A 198 4.29 24.97 44.99
N ALA A 199 4.47 24.07 44.01
CA ALA A 199 5.17 22.82 44.25
C ALA A 199 6.69 23.01 44.07
N THR A 200 7.38 23.25 45.17
CA THR A 200 8.85 23.40 45.17
C THR A 200 9.52 22.13 44.63
N ILE A 201 10.46 22.28 43.70
CA ILE A 201 11.41 21.21 43.42
C ILE A 201 12.26 21.11 44.69
N ASN A 202 12.27 19.94 45.35
CA ASN A 202 13.10 19.73 46.54
C ASN A 202 14.55 20.14 46.22
N GLY A 203 15.07 21.14 46.93
CA GLY A 203 16.43 21.65 46.72
C GLY A 203 17.52 20.59 46.87
N ALA A 204 17.27 19.49 47.59
CA ALA A 204 18.21 18.36 47.64
C ALA A 204 18.30 17.58 46.31
N ARG A 205 17.30 17.73 45.42
CA ARG A 205 17.27 17.10 44.09
C ARG A 205 17.87 17.98 43.00
N ILE A 206 18.19 19.24 43.29
CA ILE A 206 18.88 20.15 42.39
C ILE A 206 20.18 20.58 43.06
N ASN A 207 21.33 20.27 42.48
CA ASN A 207 22.56 20.99 42.83
C ASN A 207 22.45 22.41 42.28
N THR A 208 21.84 23.32 43.04
CA THR A 208 21.56 24.68 42.57
C THR A 208 22.84 25.51 42.55
N ASN A 209 23.54 25.54 41.42
CA ASN A 209 24.52 26.60 41.16
C ASN A 209 23.81 27.81 40.55
N PHE A 210 23.45 28.77 41.41
CA PHE A 210 22.87 30.04 40.97
C PHE A 210 23.90 30.97 40.29
N ASN A 211 25.20 30.66 40.33
CA ASN A 211 26.28 31.53 39.87
C ASN A 211 26.13 32.95 40.44
N ALA A 212 26.25 33.99 39.61
CA ALA A 212 26.07 35.39 39.99
C ALA A 212 24.60 35.86 40.00
N GLN A 213 23.62 34.94 40.07
CA GLN A 213 22.21 35.31 40.08
C GLN A 213 21.73 35.70 41.49
N ASN A 214 20.84 36.69 41.55
CA ASN A 214 20.17 37.06 42.78
C ASN A 214 19.18 35.96 43.22
N ILE A 215 19.13 35.67 44.53
CA ILE A 215 18.14 34.79 45.14
C ILE A 215 17.06 35.66 45.78
N SER A 216 15.81 35.55 45.31
CA SER A 216 14.65 36.24 45.88
C SER A 216 13.67 35.22 46.44
N THR A 217 13.33 35.33 47.72
CA THR A 217 12.35 34.47 48.40
C THR A 217 11.26 35.33 49.04
N THR A 218 10.00 34.89 49.01
CA THR A 218 8.90 35.55 49.73
C THR A 218 8.78 35.11 51.18
N GLY A 219 9.55 34.09 51.59
CA GLY A 219 9.66 33.59 52.96
C GLY A 219 11.11 33.45 53.41
N THR A 220 11.35 32.57 54.39
CA THR A 220 12.68 32.36 54.98
C THR A 220 13.65 31.66 54.03
N LEU A 221 14.87 32.19 53.90
CA LEU A 221 16.01 31.45 53.35
C LEU A 221 16.66 30.64 54.48
N SER A 222 16.35 29.35 54.57
CA SER A 222 16.96 28.42 55.53
C SER A 222 18.23 27.81 54.93
N SER A 223 19.26 28.62 54.76
CA SER A 223 20.59 28.14 54.38
C SER A 223 21.36 27.72 55.64
N GLY A 224 22.32 26.80 55.50
CA GLY A 224 23.26 26.49 56.57
C GLY A 224 24.19 27.68 56.86
N ALA A 225 25.48 27.43 57.07
CA ALA A 225 26.45 28.52 57.12
C ALA A 225 26.43 29.32 55.80
N THR A 226 26.31 30.65 55.89
CA THR A 226 26.34 31.54 54.72
C THR A 226 27.37 32.64 54.88
N THR A 227 27.97 33.03 53.76
CA THR A 227 28.80 34.23 53.65
C THR A 227 28.00 35.30 52.93
N ILE A 228 27.67 36.38 53.64
CA ILE A 228 26.95 37.53 53.10
C ILE A 228 27.94 38.69 53.05
N THR A 229 28.30 39.15 51.85
CA THR A 229 29.26 40.25 51.67
C THR A 229 28.65 41.62 51.99
N GLY A 230 27.32 41.74 51.94
CA GLY A 230 26.58 42.91 52.36
C GLY A 230 25.15 42.55 52.78
N LEU A 231 24.73 43.05 53.94
CA LEU A 231 23.37 42.86 54.45
C LEU A 231 22.68 44.23 54.53
N THR A 232 21.57 44.39 53.81
CA THR A 232 20.66 45.51 53.99
C THR A 232 19.39 44.99 54.64
N VAL A 233 19.03 45.56 55.80
CA VAL A 233 17.78 45.22 56.48
C VAL A 233 16.83 46.40 56.35
N SER A 234 15.75 46.20 55.59
CA SER A 234 14.69 47.22 55.43
C SER A 234 13.54 47.05 56.42
N GLY A 235 13.50 45.93 57.15
CA GLY A 235 12.50 45.66 58.18
C GLY A 235 12.84 46.35 59.51
N ALA A 236 11.84 46.54 60.37
CA ALA A 236 12.02 47.17 61.67
C ALA A 236 12.79 46.31 62.69
N THR A 237 12.97 45.01 62.40
CA THR A 237 13.58 44.06 63.34
C THR A 237 14.59 43.13 62.66
N THR A 238 15.59 42.70 63.44
CA THR A 238 16.53 41.63 63.09
C THR A 238 16.59 40.63 64.22
N SER A 239 16.47 39.33 63.95
CA SER A 239 16.64 38.29 64.98
C SER A 239 18.03 37.65 64.89
N LEU A 240 18.78 37.67 65.99
CA LEU A 240 20.07 37.00 66.14
C LEU A 240 19.99 36.07 67.36
N ASN A 241 20.37 34.80 67.22
CA ASN A 241 20.37 33.80 68.30
C ASN A 241 19.07 33.79 69.13
N ASN A 242 17.92 33.75 68.45
CA ASN A 242 16.58 33.80 69.05
C ASN A 242 16.24 35.09 69.82
N LYS A 243 17.07 36.14 69.76
CA LYS A 243 16.75 37.49 70.25
C LYS A 243 16.37 38.38 69.10
N THR A 244 15.21 39.03 69.20
CA THR A 244 14.76 40.03 68.23
C THR A 244 15.22 41.40 68.67
N TYR A 245 15.96 42.07 67.80
CA TYR A 245 16.39 43.45 67.96
C TYR A 245 15.50 44.35 67.12
N THR A 246 14.85 45.31 67.76
CA THR A 246 14.03 46.33 67.10
C THR A 246 14.89 47.56 66.86
N TRP A 247 15.09 47.91 65.59
CA TRP A 247 15.88 49.07 65.20
C TRP A 247 15.12 50.36 65.50
N PRO A 248 15.80 51.42 65.98
CA PRO A 248 15.17 52.72 66.13
C PRO A 248 14.70 53.20 64.76
N ASN A 249 13.51 53.77 64.72
CA ASN A 249 12.84 54.27 63.54
C ASN A 249 13.60 55.46 62.90
N ASN A 250 14.55 55.16 62.02
CA ASN A 250 15.33 56.08 61.19
C ASN A 250 15.52 57.51 61.75
N PRO A 251 16.02 57.67 62.99
CA PRO A 251 16.34 59.01 63.45
C PRO A 251 17.57 59.47 62.66
N THR A 252 17.56 60.73 62.25
CA THR A 252 18.75 61.42 61.75
C THR A 252 19.94 61.10 62.66
N LEU A 253 20.98 60.48 62.09
CA LEU A 253 22.18 60.14 62.85
C LEU A 253 22.86 61.44 63.30
N THR A 254 22.72 61.76 64.58
CA THR A 254 23.40 62.91 65.17
C THR A 254 24.82 62.52 65.53
N ALA A 255 25.81 63.32 65.12
CA ALA A 255 27.20 63.10 65.49
C ALA A 255 27.35 62.99 67.02
N GLY A 256 28.16 62.04 67.49
CA GLY A 256 28.33 61.78 68.92
C GLY A 256 27.21 60.93 69.56
N THR A 257 26.48 60.16 68.75
CA THR A 257 25.53 59.14 69.25
C THR A 257 25.98 57.73 68.90
N PHE A 258 25.60 56.77 69.74
CA PHE A 258 25.88 55.35 69.56
C PHE A 258 24.60 54.53 69.75
N LEU A 259 24.56 53.34 69.18
CA LEU A 259 23.42 52.43 69.31
C LEU A 259 23.57 51.62 70.60
N GLN A 260 22.57 51.71 71.48
CA GLN A 260 22.50 50.96 72.72
C GLN A 260 21.31 50.00 72.72
N THR A 261 21.38 48.98 73.57
CA THR A 261 20.27 48.04 73.82
C THR A 261 19.81 48.13 75.27
N ASP A 262 18.51 47.92 75.51
CA ASP A 262 17.91 47.76 76.84
C ASP A 262 18.02 46.33 77.40
N ALA A 263 18.82 45.46 76.76
CA ALA A 263 18.92 44.02 77.03
C ALA A 263 17.62 43.20 76.85
N SER A 264 16.52 43.84 76.46
CA SER A 264 15.23 43.23 76.14
C SER A 264 14.96 43.19 74.62
N GLY A 265 15.85 43.77 73.82
CA GLY A 265 15.82 43.73 72.36
C GLY A 265 15.46 45.06 71.72
N ASN A 266 15.20 46.13 72.48
CA ASN A 266 14.99 47.44 71.86
C ASN A 266 16.35 48.12 71.66
N LEU A 267 16.59 48.62 70.45
CA LEU A 267 17.75 49.42 70.12
C LEU A 267 17.37 50.90 70.10
N SER A 268 18.23 51.75 70.64
CA SER A 268 18.03 53.21 70.68
C SER A 268 19.35 53.94 70.51
N TRP A 269 19.31 55.17 70.01
CA TRP A 269 20.50 56.02 69.96
C TRP A 269 20.66 56.76 71.29
N ALA A 270 21.85 56.68 71.88
CA ALA A 270 22.22 57.43 73.06
C ALA A 270 23.37 58.38 72.76
N SER A 271 23.40 59.51 73.47
CA SER A 271 24.49 60.48 73.40
C SER A 271 25.64 60.06 74.30
N VAL A 272 26.86 60.42 73.90
CA VAL A 272 28.06 60.26 74.72
C VAL A 272 28.00 61.22 75.93
N PRO A 273 28.00 60.74 77.18
CA PRO A 273 28.01 61.62 78.34
C PRO A 273 29.33 62.40 78.43
N GLY A 274 29.27 63.74 78.36
CA GLY A 274 30.44 64.61 78.57
C GLY A 274 31.44 64.73 77.41
N GLY A 275 31.11 64.24 76.20
CA GLY A 275 31.92 64.47 74.99
C GLY A 275 33.23 63.69 74.88
N GLY A 276 33.47 62.69 75.74
CA GLY A 276 34.68 61.85 75.73
C GLY A 276 34.47 60.48 75.07
N ASP A 277 35.52 59.96 74.42
CA ASP A 277 35.52 58.69 73.67
C ASP A 277 35.11 57.48 74.54
N MET A 278 34.29 56.58 73.98
CA MET A 278 33.64 55.47 74.72
C MET A 278 34.47 54.17 74.77
N LEU A 279 35.71 54.17 74.28
CA LEU A 279 36.62 53.03 74.37
C LEU A 279 37.50 53.14 75.63
N LYS A 280 37.07 52.47 76.71
CA LYS A 280 37.93 51.96 77.77
C LYS A 280 37.60 50.51 78.06
#